data_AF-A0A4Q1AQF8-F1
#
_entry.id   AF-A0A4Q1AQF8-F1
#
_cell.length_a   1.000
_cell.length_b   1.000
_cell.length_c   1.000
_cell.angle_alpha   90.00
_cell.angle_beta   90.00
_cell.angle_gamma   90.00
#
_symmetry.space_group_name_H-M   'P 1'
#
loop_
_entity.id
_entity.type
_entity.pdbx_description
1 polymer ?
#
loop_
_entity_poly.entity_id
_entity_poly.type
_entity_poly.pdbx_seq_one_letter_code
_entity_poly.pdbx_strand_id
1 'polypeptide(L)'
;MKSNDLYIFIAIIVFSIFLGNYIFDEEYKRYSDLINFLSIMIGFKIASLSILFNSPLKKTLYDRGNYLYKTELHRLKDFYKHALYYEVFSVCILFIDFPNKYLIIMPIISGTVYCFYKITSELLRIFTYPTND
;
A
#
# COMPACT_ATOMS: atom_id res chain seq x y z
N MET A 1 6.60 4.28 -5.00
CA MET A 1 6.46 3.28 -6.08
C MET A 1 6.87 3.90 -7.41
N LYS A 2 7.55 3.19 -8.32
CA LYS A 2 8.04 3.73 -9.60
C LYS A 2 7.88 2.69 -10.72
N SER A 3 7.92 3.17 -11.97
CA SER A 3 7.99 2.34 -13.18
C SER A 3 6.85 1.31 -13.25
N ASN A 4 7.15 0.05 -13.57
CA ASN A 4 6.18 -1.02 -13.80
C ASN A 4 5.21 -1.24 -12.63
N ASP A 5 5.69 -1.13 -11.38
CA ASP A 5 4.83 -1.28 -10.21
C ASP A 5 3.72 -0.23 -10.16
N LEU A 6 4.01 1.00 -10.63
CA LEU A 6 3.03 2.10 -10.73
C LEU A 6 2.00 1.82 -11.82
N TYR A 7 2.42 1.33 -12.98
CA TYR A 7 1.49 0.97 -14.06
C TYR A 7 0.55 -0.16 -13.65
N ILE A 8 1.07 -1.20 -12.98
CA ILE A 8 0.26 -2.30 -12.45
C ILE A 8 -0.75 -1.78 -11.43
N PHE A 9 -0.34 -0.89 -10.54
CA PHE A 9 -1.25 -0.30 -9.56
C PHE A 9 -2.36 0.52 -10.22
N ILE A 10 -2.03 1.38 -11.18
CA ILE A 10 -3.04 2.16 -11.91
C ILE A 10 -4.01 1.24 -12.64
N ALA A 11 -3.51 0.17 -13.27
CA ALA A 11 -4.34 -0.82 -13.94
C ALA A 11 -5.31 -1.51 -12.95
N ILE A 12 -4.84 -1.86 -11.75
CA ILE A 12 -5.69 -2.41 -10.68
C ILE A 12 -6.76 -1.41 -10.28
N ILE A 13 -6.41 -0.14 -10.05
CA ILE A 13 -7.38 0.89 -9.65
C ILE A 13 -8.47 1.06 -10.72
N VAL A 14 -8.08 1.15 -12.00
CA VAL A 14 -9.03 1.30 -13.12
C VAL A 14 -9.95 0.08 -13.19
N PHE A 15 -9.40 -1.13 -13.16
CA PHE A 15 -10.19 -2.37 -13.20
C PHE A 15 -11.15 -2.47 -12.01
N SER A 16 -10.70 -2.06 -10.82
CA SER A 16 -11.50 -2.09 -9.61
C SER A 16 -12.67 -1.11 -9.61
N ILE A 17 -12.62 -0.02 -10.38
CA ILE A 17 -13.79 0.85 -10.56
C ILE A 17 -14.91 0.08 -11.25
N PHE A 18 -14.59 -0.63 -12.34
CA PHE A 18 -15.57 -1.46 -13.05
C PHE A 18 -16.14 -2.56 -12.17
N LEU A 19 -15.27 -3.24 -11.41
CA LEU A 19 -15.68 -4.29 -10.49
C LEU A 19 -16.54 -3.74 -9.33
N GLY A 20 -16.21 -2.54 -8.84
CA GLY A 20 -16.94 -1.86 -7.79
C GLY A 20 -18.38 -1.56 -8.19
N ASN A 21 -18.59 -1.11 -9.43
CA ASN A 21 -19.92 -0.84 -9.97
C ASN A 21 -20.81 -2.10 -10.10
N TYR A 22 -20.20 -3.30 -10.14
CA TYR A 22 -20.95 -4.55 -10.17
C TYR A 22 -21.27 -5.10 -8.78
N ILE A 23 -20.45 -4.77 -7.76
CA ILE A 23 -20.54 -5.37 -6.42
C ILE A 23 -21.28 -4.47 -5.44
N PHE A 24 -21.04 -3.16 -5.49
CA PHE A 24 -21.55 -2.20 -4.51
C PHE A 24 -22.70 -1.39 -5.09
N ASP A 25 -23.79 -1.34 -4.34
CA ASP A 25 -24.97 -0.53 -4.65
C ASP A 25 -24.81 0.91 -4.12
N GLU A 26 -25.61 1.83 -4.66
CA GLU A 26 -25.63 3.25 -4.29
C GLU A 26 -25.96 3.46 -2.81
N GLU A 27 -26.73 2.53 -2.22
CA GLU A 27 -27.13 2.54 -0.82
C GLU A 27 -26.08 1.98 0.16
N TYR A 28 -24.84 1.73 -0.28
CA TYR A 28 -23.80 1.23 0.63
C TYR A 28 -23.56 2.21 1.80
N LYS A 29 -23.74 1.72 3.03
CA LYS A 29 -23.60 2.52 4.28
C LYS A 29 -22.42 2.12 5.16
N ARG A 30 -21.71 1.03 4.85
CA ARG A 30 -20.64 0.46 5.71
C ARG A 30 -19.28 1.13 5.50
N TYR A 31 -19.25 2.45 5.34
CA TYR A 31 -18.01 3.21 5.17
C TYR A 31 -17.15 3.23 6.45
N SER A 32 -17.78 3.16 7.63
CA SER A 32 -17.06 3.06 8.90
C SER A 32 -16.20 1.79 8.99
N ASP A 33 -16.70 0.65 8.52
CA ASP A 33 -15.94 -0.61 8.47
C ASP A 33 -14.72 -0.49 7.57
N LEU A 34 -14.86 0.21 6.43
CA LEU A 34 -13.76 0.47 5.51
C LEU A 34 -12.71 1.40 6.13
N ILE A 35 -13.13 2.47 6.81
CA ILE A 35 -12.21 3.37 7.53
C ILE A 35 -11.46 2.62 8.64
N ASN A 36 -12.14 1.75 9.38
CA ASN A 36 -11.53 0.92 10.41
C ASN A 36 -10.49 -0.04 9.80
N PHE A 37 -10.83 -0.70 8.69
CA PHE A 37 -9.88 -1.53 7.95
C PHE A 37 -8.64 -0.73 7.52
N LEU A 38 -8.81 0.43 6.89
CA LEU A 38 -7.68 1.28 6.47
C LEU A 38 -6.82 1.71 7.67
N SER A 39 -7.45 2.05 8.80
CA SER A 39 -6.74 2.47 10.01
C SER A 39 -5.86 1.34 10.57
N ILE A 40 -6.37 0.10 10.57
CA ILE A 40 -5.60 -1.09 10.94
C ILE A 40 -4.41 -1.28 9.99
N MET A 41 -4.63 -1.14 8.68
CA MET A 41 -3.58 -1.32 7.67
C MET A 41 -2.48 -0.26 7.77
N ILE A 42 -2.85 0.99 8.03
CA ILE A 42 -1.91 2.08 8.33
C ILE A 42 -1.08 1.73 9.57
N GLY A 43 -1.73 1.28 10.65
CA GLY A 43 -1.07 0.88 11.89
C GLY A 43 -0.05 -0.24 11.67
N PHE A 44 -0.42 -1.29 10.93
CA PHE A 44 0.47 -2.39 10.58
C PHE A 44 1.68 -1.92 9.75
N LYS A 45 1.46 -1.04 8.78
CA LYS A 45 2.54 -0.50 7.94
C LYS A 45 3.49 0.38 8.76
N ILE A 46 2.98 1.23 9.65
CA ILE A 46 3.84 2.03 10.53
C ILE A 46 4.64 1.14 11.49
N ALA A 47 4.01 0.11 12.07
CA ALA A 47 4.67 -0.83 12.96
C ALA A 47 5.78 -1.61 12.24
N SER A 48 5.48 -2.22 11.09
CA SER A 48 6.47 -2.96 10.29
C SER A 48 7.62 -2.07 9.81
N LEU A 49 7.32 -0.83 9.42
CA LEU A 49 8.34 0.15 9.05
C LEU A 49 9.26 0.49 10.24
N SER A 50 8.68 0.64 11.43
CA SER A 50 9.41 0.95 12.67
C SER A 50 10.34 -0.20 13.07
N ILE A 51 9.86 -1.45 12.95
CA ILE A 51 10.69 -2.65 13.18
C ILE A 51 11.87 -2.68 12.21
N LEU A 52 11.62 -2.44 10.93
CA LEU A 52 12.67 -2.46 9.91
C LEU A 52 13.75 -1.39 10.16
N PHE A 53 13.34 -0.15 10.47
CA PHE A 53 14.30 0.94 10.69
C PHE A 53 15.12 0.79 11.98
N ASN A 54 14.61 0.04 12.95
CA ASN A 54 15.34 -0.29 14.19
C ASN A 54 16.10 -1.62 14.10
N SER A 55 15.96 -2.37 13.00
CA SER A 55 16.65 -3.63 12.79
C SER A 55 18.07 -3.43 12.23
N PRO A 56 19.05 -4.31 12.54
CA PRO A 56 20.35 -4.33 11.87
C PRO A 56 20.26 -4.44 10.34
N LEU A 57 19.14 -4.97 9.81
CA LEU A 57 18.85 -5.05 8.38
C LEU A 57 18.90 -3.68 7.68
N LYS A 58 18.64 -2.57 8.39
CA LYS A 58 18.67 -1.23 7.83
C LYS A 58 19.99 -0.91 7.14
N LYS A 59 21.13 -1.29 7.74
CA LYS A 59 22.46 -1.04 7.18
C LYS A 59 22.68 -1.88 5.92
N THR A 60 22.37 -3.17 5.99
CA THR A 60 22.46 -4.10 4.85
C THR A 60 21.60 -3.65 3.65
N LEU A 61 20.43 -3.06 3.90
CA LEU A 61 19.55 -2.53 2.85
C LEU A 61 20.04 -1.20 2.27
N TYR A 62 20.78 -0.42 3.05
CA TYR A 62 21.40 0.82 2.58
C TYR A 62 22.61 0.51 1.68
N ASP A 63 23.43 -0.45 2.08
CA ASP A 63 24.66 -0.80 1.37
C ASP A 63 24.39 -1.54 0.05
N ARG A 64 23.20 -2.15 -0.10
CA ARG A 64 22.76 -2.79 -1.34
C ARG A 64 22.22 -1.78 -2.35
N GLY A 65 22.97 -1.59 -3.42
CA GLY A 65 22.59 -0.75 -4.55
C GLY A 65 21.34 -1.26 -5.29
N ASN A 66 20.51 -0.34 -5.75
CA ASN A 66 19.37 -0.60 -6.61
C ASN A 66 19.36 0.40 -7.77
N TYR A 67 19.36 -0.10 -9.02
CA TYR A 67 19.46 0.72 -10.23
C TYR A 67 18.34 1.76 -10.40
N LEU A 68 17.14 1.50 -9.88
CA LEU A 68 15.98 2.41 -9.97
C LEU A 68 15.82 3.34 -8.76
N TYR A 69 16.34 2.94 -7.61
CA TYR A 69 16.03 3.58 -6.31
C TYR A 69 17.25 4.03 -5.53
N LYS A 70 18.46 3.94 -6.10
CA LYS A 70 19.76 4.11 -5.41
C LYS A 70 20.08 2.94 -4.49
N THR A 71 19.21 2.62 -3.53
CA THR A 71 19.40 1.49 -2.59
C THR A 71 18.10 0.74 -2.36
N GLU A 72 18.19 -0.51 -1.87
CA GLU A 72 17.00 -1.28 -1.49
C GLU A 72 16.22 -0.61 -0.35
N LEU A 73 16.91 0.07 0.57
CA LEU A 73 16.24 0.86 1.62
C LEU A 73 15.39 2.00 1.06
N HIS A 74 15.90 2.71 0.05
CA HIS A 74 15.15 3.78 -0.63
C HIS A 74 13.95 3.22 -1.40
N ARG A 75 14.11 2.04 -2.02
CA ARG A 75 13.01 1.34 -2.69
C ARG A 75 11.89 1.02 -1.71
N LEU A 76 12.23 0.44 -0.56
CA LEU A 76 11.25 0.11 0.46
C LEU A 76 10.56 1.36 1.03
N LYS A 77 11.34 2.41 1.33
CA LYS A 77 10.82 3.71 1.75
C LYS A 77 9.80 4.24 0.74
N ASP A 78 10.08 4.15 -0.56
CA ASP A 78 9.17 4.63 -1.61
C ASP A 78 7.89 3.79 -1.73
N PHE A 79 7.91 2.50 -1.40
CA PHE A 79 6.71 1.67 -1.32
C PHE A 79 5.86 2.03 -0.10
N TYR A 80 6.47 2.09 1.09
CA TYR A 80 5.80 2.48 2.32
C TYR A 80 5.18 3.87 2.23
N LYS A 81 5.94 4.85 1.70
CA LYS A 81 5.45 6.22 1.50
C LYS A 81 4.21 6.23 0.59
N HIS A 82 4.26 5.51 -0.52
CA HIS A 82 3.13 5.46 -1.46
C HIS A 82 1.90 4.80 -0.83
N ALA A 83 2.08 3.65 -0.16
CA ALA A 83 0.99 2.93 0.49
C ALA A 83 0.33 3.75 1.59
N LEU A 84 1.12 4.38 2.47
CA LEU A 84 0.59 5.22 3.54
C LEU A 84 -0.14 6.45 3.00
N TYR A 85 0.42 7.13 1.98
CA TYR A 85 -0.26 8.27 1.36
C TYR A 85 -1.56 7.85 0.68
N TYR A 86 -1.57 6.70 0.01
CA TYR A 86 -2.77 6.18 -0.61
C TYR A 86 -3.88 5.89 0.42
N GLU A 87 -3.54 5.25 1.54
CA GLU A 87 -4.53 4.93 2.58
C GLU A 87 -5.02 6.18 3.31
N VAL A 88 -4.13 7.09 3.69
CA VAL A 88 -4.52 8.36 4.33
C VAL A 88 -5.41 9.16 3.39
N PHE A 89 -5.05 9.25 2.11
CA PHE A 89 -5.87 9.91 1.10
C PHE A 89 -7.23 9.22 0.92
N SER A 90 -7.26 7.88 0.94
CA SER A 90 -8.49 7.10 0.88
C SER A 90 -9.41 7.39 2.07
N VAL A 91 -8.85 7.45 3.28
CA VAL A 91 -9.59 7.85 4.49
C VAL A 91 -10.16 9.26 4.33
N CYS A 92 -9.35 10.23 3.88
CA CYS A 92 -9.81 11.59 3.64
C CYS A 92 -10.97 11.65 2.63
N ILE A 93 -10.87 10.95 1.51
CA ILE A 93 -11.97 10.90 0.52
C ILE A 93 -13.22 10.25 1.12
N LEU A 94 -13.07 9.19 1.91
CA LEU A 94 -14.21 8.53 2.57
C LEU A 94 -14.91 9.41 3.60
N PHE A 95 -14.31 10.51 4.07
CA PHE A 95 -15.00 11.51 4.88
C PHE A 95 -15.77 12.54 4.05
N ILE A 96 -15.43 12.73 2.78
CA ILE A 96 -16.15 13.63 1.88
C ILE A 96 -17.44 12.94 1.44
N ASP A 97 -18.54 13.67 1.48
CA ASP A 97 -19.82 13.21 0.93
C ASP A 97 -19.98 13.73 -0.50
N PHE A 98 -20.18 12.81 -1.44
CA PHE A 98 -20.30 13.13 -2.87
C PHE A 98 -21.11 12.04 -3.59
N PRO A 99 -21.80 12.38 -4.69
CA PRO A 99 -22.58 11.40 -5.45
C PRO A 99 -21.69 10.29 -5.99
N ASN A 100 -22.20 9.06 -6.00
CA ASN A 100 -21.48 7.87 -6.48
C ASN A 100 -20.23 7.48 -5.67
N LYS A 101 -20.19 7.83 -4.38
CA LYS A 101 -19.14 7.41 -3.44
C LYS A 101 -18.95 5.89 -3.35
N TYR A 102 -19.97 5.10 -3.67
CA TYR A 102 -19.84 3.64 -3.69
C TYR A 102 -18.80 3.14 -4.73
N LEU A 103 -18.59 3.89 -5.83
CA LEU A 103 -17.65 3.52 -6.89
C LEU A 103 -16.19 3.48 -6.44
N ILE A 104 -15.83 4.23 -5.40
CA ILE A 104 -14.45 4.29 -4.91
C ILE A 104 -14.12 3.20 -3.88
N ILE A 105 -15.13 2.45 -3.39
CA ILE A 105 -14.93 1.42 -2.35
C ILE A 105 -13.98 0.34 -2.86
N MET A 106 -14.27 -0.25 -4.02
CA MET A 106 -13.47 -1.35 -4.54
C MET A 106 -12.06 -0.91 -4.98
N PRO A 107 -11.88 0.25 -5.63
CA PRO A 107 -10.56 0.86 -5.80
C PRO A 107 -9.77 0.95 -4.49
N ILE A 108 -10.37 1.47 -3.41
CA ILE A 108 -9.73 1.61 -2.10
C ILE A 108 -9.30 0.27 -1.52
N ILE A 109 -10.18 -0.73 -1.55
CA ILE A 109 -9.89 -2.07 -1.02
C ILE A 109 -8.75 -2.70 -1.81
N SER A 110 -8.92 -2.79 -3.13
CA SER A 110 -7.94 -3.44 -4.01
C SER A 110 -6.58 -2.75 -4.00
N GLY A 111 -6.55 -1.41 -4.02
CA GLY A 111 -5.32 -0.63 -3.94
C GLY A 111 -4.59 -0.84 -2.62
N THR A 112 -5.34 -0.89 -1.52
CA THR A 112 -4.80 -1.16 -0.18
C THR A 112 -4.22 -2.58 -0.08
N VAL A 113 -4.97 -3.58 -0.56
CA VAL A 113 -4.54 -4.98 -0.60
C VAL A 113 -3.30 -5.15 -1.47
N TYR A 114 -3.26 -4.53 -2.65
CA TYR A 114 -2.08 -4.58 -3.52
C TYR A 114 -0.86 -3.94 -2.85
N CYS A 115 -1.02 -2.76 -2.25
CA CYS A 115 0.06 -2.08 -1.53
C CYS A 115 0.60 -2.95 -0.39
N PHE A 116 -0.30 -3.60 0.36
CA PHE A 116 0.09 -4.52 1.43
C PHE A 116 0.82 -5.74 0.89
N TYR A 117 0.27 -6.38 -0.14
CA TYR A 117 0.91 -7.52 -0.81
C TYR A 117 2.33 -7.16 -1.27
N LYS A 118 2.51 -6.01 -1.92
CA LYS A 118 3.84 -5.60 -2.38
C LYS A 118 4.81 -5.31 -1.26
N ILE A 119 4.40 -4.59 -0.22
CA ILE A 119 5.26 -4.34 0.94
C ILE A 119 5.67 -5.66 1.59
N THR A 120 4.73 -6.56 1.83
CA THR A 120 5.00 -7.86 2.45
C THR A 120 5.92 -8.72 1.58
N SER A 121 5.70 -8.76 0.27
CA SER A 121 6.57 -9.49 -0.67
C SER A 121 8.00 -8.95 -0.66
N GLU A 122 8.19 -7.63 -0.63
CA GLU A 122 9.52 -7.04 -0.55
C GLU A 122 10.18 -7.29 0.82
N LEU A 123 9.43 -7.22 1.92
CA LEU A 123 9.94 -7.58 3.25
C LEU A 123 10.39 -9.05 3.30
N LEU A 124 9.56 -9.97 2.83
CA LEU A 124 9.89 -11.40 2.80
C LEU A 124 11.12 -11.67 1.94
N ARG A 125 11.25 -10.99 0.80
CA ARG A 125 12.45 -11.05 -0.03
C ARG A 125 13.69 -10.59 0.74
N ILE A 126 13.58 -9.57 1.59
CA ILE A 126 14.68 -9.11 2.43
C ILE A 126 15.12 -10.19 3.43
N PHE A 127 14.17 -10.92 4.02
CA PHE A 127 14.48 -12.02 4.95
C PHE A 127 15.14 -13.24 4.27
N THR A 128 15.00 -13.39 2.95
CA THR A 128 15.69 -14.44 2.20
C THR A 128 17.13 -14.08 1.81
N TYR A 129 17.59 -12.87 2.13
CA TYR A 129 18.96 -12.50 1.83
C TYR A 129 19.94 -13.28 2.73
N PRO A 130 21.04 -13.82 2.16
CA PRO A 130 22.05 -14.47 2.98
C PRO A 130 22.62 -13.43 3.95
N THR A 131 22.36 -13.64 5.23
CA THR A 131 23.12 -13.07 6.33
C THR A 131 24.44 -13.82 6.34
N ASN A 132 25.39 -13.35 5.53
CA ASN A 132 26.78 -13.73 5.73
C ASN A 132 27.21 -13.05 7.03
N ASP A 133 27.01 -13.76 8.14
CA ASP A 133 27.79 -13.56 9.36
C ASP A 133 29.24 -13.99 9.12
#